data_AF-A0A4S2LS69-F1
#
_entry.id   AF-A0A4S2LS69-F1
#
_cell.length_a   1.000
_cell.length_b   1.000
_cell.length_c   1.000
_cell.angle_alpha   90.00
_cell.angle_beta   90.00
_cell.angle_gamma   90.00
#
_symmetry.space_group_name_H-M   'P 1'
#
loop_
_entity.id
_entity.type
_entity.pdbx_description
1 polymer ?
#
loop_
_entity_poly.entity_id
_entity_poly.type
_entity_poly.pdbx_seq_one_letter_code
_entity_poly.pdbx_strand_id
1 'polypeptide(L)'
;MKDSVVNKDGMWMGSTKLDAMQPSRTTDTGRQKIAVRFSKLLRDITILTLENGMFQRYIDRVGLSNFVFSARSSGTSVSSSVRAMSKMLCHWSEAPAFGAAGKVVRLSAERKCHIAKEEQLEFRKQFSCLREKSEALIDETQASLKRLHLLHDDISRQRKAFDKNVTVLVDDFAQRQMAVRAFVWFHQCYMKRMDICLHNMTLENRSLIELRKKLLRLVDGPSQMNTLTAIDVSEMKIRWQTALQEFKRLHFQCIQAKSIFCKCTRKLDMEMCKLKRVVDASAEVSDRVNRRVRTSDKLSARMDDYQDDMRLDELQIRRLKNRMACFNVPKLDDLIVSMKENQKVHRQLATENRKMRLAKKLHLQQHAKLWRRIKERHSP
;
A
#
# COMPACT_ATOMS: atom_id res chain seq x y z
N MET A 1 9.23 -40.57 22.35
CA MET A 1 8.39 -41.76 22.22
C MET A 1 9.28 -42.99 22.20
N LYS A 2 9.48 -43.56 23.39
CA LYS A 2 9.93 -44.94 23.62
C LYS A 2 8.66 -45.76 23.83
N ASP A 3 8.62 -46.98 23.31
CA ASP A 3 7.95 -48.16 23.85
C ASP A 3 8.46 -49.36 23.01
N SER A 4 9.19 -50.35 23.55
CA SER A 4 8.80 -51.42 24.49
C SER A 4 7.92 -52.49 23.76
N VAL A 5 7.99 -53.82 23.92
CA VAL A 5 8.68 -54.75 24.83
C VAL A 5 8.27 -56.20 24.43
N VAL A 6 9.22 -57.18 24.45
CA VAL A 6 9.13 -58.55 25.04
C VAL A 6 8.09 -59.57 24.48
N ASN A 7 8.50 -60.70 23.88
CA ASN A 7 8.89 -62.03 24.46
C ASN A 7 7.68 -62.94 24.79
N LYS A 8 7.52 -64.16 24.26
CA LYS A 8 7.84 -65.49 24.85
C LYS A 8 6.93 -66.53 24.13
N ASP A 9 7.30 -67.76 23.79
CA ASP A 9 7.40 -69.03 24.56
C ASP A 9 7.86 -70.09 23.51
N GLY A 10 8.59 -71.19 23.74
CA GLY A 10 8.45 -72.26 24.72
C GLY A 10 9.09 -73.54 24.11
N MET A 11 9.53 -74.47 24.96
CA MET A 11 10.47 -75.58 24.70
C MET A 11 9.91 -76.82 23.93
N TRP A 12 10.82 -77.43 23.13
CA TRP A 12 11.15 -78.86 22.88
C TRP A 12 10.08 -79.95 22.69
N MET A 13 10.21 -80.73 21.59
CA MET A 13 10.77 -82.11 21.56
C MET A 13 10.54 -82.78 20.18
N GLY A 14 11.52 -83.57 19.70
CA GLY A 14 11.23 -84.82 18.98
C GLY A 14 11.64 -84.93 17.50
N SER A 15 12.87 -85.37 17.29
CA SER A 15 13.39 -86.26 16.24
C SER A 15 12.48 -86.74 15.09
N THR A 16 12.98 -86.58 13.85
CA THR A 16 13.23 -87.73 12.95
C THR A 16 14.35 -87.37 11.96
N LYS A 17 15.41 -88.20 11.97
CA LYS A 17 16.46 -88.31 10.95
C LYS A 17 15.90 -88.98 9.68
N LEU A 18 16.69 -88.90 8.60
CA LEU A 18 16.61 -89.53 7.27
C LEU A 18 16.09 -88.54 6.22
N ASP A 19 16.72 -88.31 5.07
CA ASP A 19 18.05 -88.68 4.59
C ASP A 19 18.33 -87.80 3.35
N ALA A 20 19.60 -87.56 3.10
CA ALA A 20 20.21 -87.21 1.81
C ALA A 20 19.51 -86.20 0.86
N MET A 21 19.96 -84.93 0.90
CA MET A 21 20.48 -84.31 -0.31
C MET A 21 21.47 -83.19 0.06
N GLN A 22 22.75 -83.52 -0.04
CA GLN A 22 23.86 -82.57 0.07
C GLN A 22 23.69 -81.46 -1.00
N PRO A 23 23.54 -80.17 -0.64
CA PRO A 23 23.98 -79.13 -1.53
C PRO A 23 25.51 -79.09 -1.44
N SER A 24 26.16 -79.39 -2.55
CA SER A 24 27.60 -79.36 -2.70
C SER A 24 28.22 -78.12 -2.04
N ARG A 25 29.01 -78.34 -0.98
CA ARG A 25 29.85 -77.35 -0.25
C ARG A 25 30.82 -76.56 -1.15
N THR A 26 30.93 -76.90 -2.42
CA THR A 26 31.73 -76.21 -3.44
C THR A 26 31.05 -74.96 -4.00
N THR A 27 29.73 -74.80 -3.86
CA THR A 27 29.00 -73.65 -4.44
C THR A 27 29.08 -72.37 -3.59
N ASP A 28 29.23 -72.49 -2.27
CA ASP A 28 29.15 -71.35 -1.35
C ASP A 28 30.48 -70.57 -1.28
N THR A 29 31.61 -71.27 -1.29
CA THR A 29 32.93 -70.65 -1.43
C THR A 29 33.13 -70.01 -2.81
N GLY A 30 32.49 -70.55 -3.85
CA GLY A 30 32.42 -69.95 -5.18
C GLY A 30 31.62 -68.65 -5.19
N ARG A 31 30.43 -68.63 -4.57
CA ARG A 31 29.59 -67.42 -4.44
C ARG A 31 30.28 -66.33 -3.62
N GLN A 32 30.92 -66.67 -2.50
CA GLN A 32 31.68 -65.71 -1.70
C GLN A 32 32.84 -65.08 -2.50
N LYS A 33 33.59 -65.90 -3.27
CA LYS A 33 34.68 -65.41 -4.14
C LYS A 33 34.15 -64.53 -5.27
N ILE A 34 32.99 -64.85 -5.84
CA ILE A 34 32.33 -64.04 -6.88
C ILE A 34 31.86 -62.71 -6.30
N ALA A 35 31.24 -62.70 -5.11
CA ALA A 35 30.81 -61.47 -4.44
C ALA A 35 31.97 -60.52 -4.16
N VAL A 36 33.09 -61.03 -3.63
CA VAL A 36 34.30 -60.22 -3.39
C VAL A 36 34.87 -59.64 -4.69
N ARG A 37 34.91 -60.43 -5.78
CA ARG A 37 35.34 -59.97 -7.10
C ARG A 37 34.40 -58.91 -7.67
N PHE A 38 33.09 -59.07 -7.49
CA PHE A 38 32.09 -58.11 -7.94
C PHE A 38 32.20 -56.79 -7.18
N SER A 39 32.34 -56.82 -5.85
CA SER A 39 32.57 -55.62 -5.03
C SER A 39 33.91 -54.94 -5.33
N LYS A 40 34.93 -55.69 -5.77
CA LYS A 40 36.20 -55.11 -6.26
C LYS A 40 35.99 -54.42 -7.60
N LEU A 41 35.31 -55.07 -8.54
CA LEU A 41 35.01 -54.52 -9.86
C LEU A 41 34.19 -53.23 -9.76
N LEU A 42 33.17 -53.18 -8.90
CA LEU A 42 32.39 -51.96 -8.67
C LEU A 42 33.25 -50.80 -8.15
N ARG A 43 34.19 -51.07 -7.25
CA ARG A 43 35.14 -50.06 -6.76
C ARG A 43 36.04 -49.57 -7.89
N ASP A 44 36.59 -50.48 -8.69
CA ASP A 44 37.46 -50.14 -9.81
C ASP A 44 36.70 -49.32 -10.87
N ILE A 45 35.46 -49.69 -11.18
CA ILE A 45 34.57 -48.91 -12.07
C ILE A 45 34.35 -47.50 -11.50
N THR A 46 34.09 -47.38 -10.20
CA THR A 46 33.87 -46.08 -9.56
C THR A 46 35.11 -45.19 -9.64
N ILE A 47 36.29 -45.77 -9.38
CA ILE A 47 37.59 -45.07 -9.49
C ILE A 47 37.82 -44.60 -10.93
N LEU A 48 37.62 -45.49 -11.91
CA LEU A 48 37.77 -45.14 -13.33
C LEU A 48 36.77 -44.08 -13.77
N THR A 49 35.55 -44.09 -13.24
CA THR A 49 34.53 -43.09 -13.56
C THR A 49 34.93 -41.70 -13.02
N LEU A 50 35.47 -41.66 -11.79
CA LEU A 50 36.01 -40.43 -11.20
C LEU A 50 37.23 -39.91 -11.96
N GLU A 51 38.16 -40.81 -12.31
CA GLU A 51 39.37 -40.50 -13.07
C GLU A 51 39.01 -39.96 -14.47
N ASN A 52 38.11 -40.63 -15.18
CA ASN A 52 37.62 -40.18 -16.49
C ASN A 52 36.90 -38.84 -16.39
N GLY A 53 36.08 -38.62 -15.36
CA GLY A 53 35.41 -37.34 -15.15
C GLY A 53 36.39 -36.20 -14.85
N MET A 54 37.49 -36.48 -14.15
CA MET A 54 38.57 -35.53 -13.91
C MET A 54 39.29 -35.17 -15.22
N PHE A 55 39.65 -36.15 -16.05
CA PHE A 55 40.26 -35.89 -17.36
C PHE A 55 39.33 -35.18 -18.33
N GLN A 56 38.05 -35.53 -18.36
CA GLN A 56 37.08 -34.89 -19.24
C GLN A 56 36.94 -33.39 -18.91
N ARG A 57 36.84 -33.03 -17.62
CA ARG A 57 36.81 -31.63 -17.18
C ARG A 57 38.08 -30.87 -17.54
N TYR A 58 39.23 -31.53 -17.42
CA TYR A 58 40.50 -30.96 -17.86
C TYR A 58 40.50 -30.67 -19.37
N ILE A 59 40.10 -31.66 -20.16
CA ILE A 59 40.01 -31.57 -21.63
C ILE A 59 39.07 -30.44 -22.05
N ASP A 60 37.92 -30.32 -21.40
CA ASP A 60 36.95 -29.27 -21.69
C ASP A 60 37.45 -27.88 -21.29
N ARG A 61 38.14 -27.76 -20.14
CA ARG A 61 38.71 -26.49 -19.68
C ARG A 61 39.87 -26.01 -20.56
N VAL A 62 40.70 -26.93 -21.04
CA VAL A 62 41.82 -26.63 -21.95
C VAL A 62 41.35 -26.51 -23.42
N GLY A 63 40.07 -26.80 -23.71
CA GLY A 63 39.47 -26.65 -25.04
C GLY A 63 39.86 -27.74 -26.04
N LEU A 64 40.32 -28.89 -25.57
CA LEU A 64 40.78 -30.01 -26.39
C LEU A 64 39.62 -30.82 -27.00
N SER A 65 38.40 -30.71 -26.45
CA SER A 65 37.21 -31.42 -26.96
C SER A 65 36.78 -30.97 -28.36
N ASN A 66 36.95 -29.69 -28.69
CA ASN A 66 36.70 -29.15 -30.04
C ASN A 66 37.73 -29.62 -31.09
N PHE A 67 38.88 -30.12 -30.64
CA PHE A 67 39.99 -30.53 -31.52
C PHE A 67 39.92 -32.01 -31.92
N VAL A 68 39.49 -32.88 -30.98
CA VAL A 68 39.38 -34.33 -31.21
C VAL A 68 38.33 -34.68 -32.27
N PHE A 69 37.27 -33.86 -32.41
CA PHE A 69 36.26 -34.04 -33.45
C PHE A 69 36.67 -33.48 -34.83
N SER A 70 37.43 -32.37 -34.87
CA SER A 70 37.87 -31.77 -36.14
C SER A 70 38.93 -32.60 -36.88
N ALA A 71 39.77 -33.35 -36.16
CA ALA A 71 40.77 -34.24 -36.77
C ALA A 71 40.16 -35.42 -37.55
N ARG A 72 38.86 -35.71 -37.37
CA ARG A 72 38.14 -36.76 -38.10
C ARG A 72 37.42 -36.25 -39.36
N SER A 73 37.24 -34.94 -39.53
CA SER A 73 36.37 -34.37 -40.57
C SER A 73 37.06 -33.47 -41.61
N SER A 74 38.35 -33.16 -41.49
CA SER A 74 39.04 -32.30 -42.46
C SER A 74 40.21 -33.00 -43.15
N GLY A 75 39.91 -33.69 -44.25
CA GLY A 75 40.83 -33.68 -45.39
C GLY A 75 40.77 -32.28 -46.01
N THR A 76 41.92 -31.73 -46.38
CA THR A 76 42.15 -30.44 -47.06
C THR A 76 42.48 -29.23 -46.14
N SER A 77 43.69 -28.68 -46.38
CA SER A 77 44.23 -27.37 -45.96
C SER A 77 44.63 -27.17 -44.48
N VAL A 78 45.94 -27.26 -44.21
CA VAL A 78 46.56 -27.00 -42.90
C VAL A 78 46.78 -25.49 -42.70
N SER A 79 45.90 -24.83 -41.95
CA SER A 79 46.12 -23.48 -41.42
C SER A 79 47.29 -23.46 -40.42
N SER A 80 48.06 -22.37 -40.39
CA SER A 80 49.24 -22.14 -39.53
C SER A 80 48.97 -22.34 -38.03
N SER A 81 47.70 -22.22 -37.61
CA SER A 81 47.20 -22.52 -36.26
C SER A 81 47.42 -23.99 -35.84
N VAL A 82 47.28 -24.95 -36.77
CA VAL A 82 47.45 -26.39 -36.50
C VAL A 82 48.91 -26.75 -36.19
N ARG A 83 49.88 -26.01 -36.74
CA ARG A 83 51.32 -26.28 -36.54
C ARG A 83 51.82 -25.88 -35.16
N ALA A 84 51.28 -24.80 -34.59
CA ALA A 84 51.56 -24.39 -33.20
C ALA A 84 50.92 -25.38 -32.19
N MET A 85 49.75 -25.92 -32.51
CA MET A 85 49.04 -26.89 -31.66
C MET A 85 49.57 -28.34 -31.79
N SER A 86 50.19 -28.69 -32.91
CA SER A 86 50.91 -29.97 -33.04
C SER A 86 52.10 -30.04 -32.06
N LYS A 87 52.76 -28.92 -31.76
CA LYS A 87 53.78 -28.87 -30.69
C LYS A 87 53.20 -29.13 -29.30
N MET A 88 51.98 -28.66 -29.02
CA MET A 88 51.30 -29.02 -27.77
C MET A 88 50.96 -30.50 -27.76
N LEU A 89 50.35 -31.06 -28.80
CA LEU A 89 49.95 -32.48 -28.82
C LEU A 89 51.15 -33.46 -28.84
N CYS A 90 52.26 -33.09 -29.50
CA CYS A 90 53.51 -33.85 -29.46
C CYS A 90 54.16 -33.85 -28.06
N HIS A 91 53.85 -32.85 -27.22
CA HIS A 91 54.29 -32.83 -25.83
C HIS A 91 53.50 -33.81 -24.93
N TRP A 92 52.39 -34.36 -25.44
CA TRP A 92 51.51 -35.30 -24.72
C TRP A 92 51.77 -36.77 -25.07
N SER A 93 52.68 -37.05 -26.00
CA SER A 93 52.99 -38.41 -26.46
C SER A 93 54.49 -38.66 -26.45
N GLU A 94 54.97 -39.51 -25.55
CA GLU A 94 56.29 -40.15 -25.65
C GLU A 94 56.29 -41.33 -26.63
N ALA A 95 55.19 -41.59 -27.35
CA ALA A 95 55.16 -42.64 -28.35
C ALA A 95 55.72 -42.16 -29.70
N PRO A 96 56.76 -42.79 -30.25
CA PRO A 96 57.15 -42.59 -31.64
C PRO A 96 56.09 -43.21 -32.56
N ALA A 97 55.75 -42.48 -33.63
CA ALA A 97 54.89 -42.86 -34.74
C ALA A 97 53.36 -42.89 -34.48
N PHE A 98 52.71 -41.81 -34.91
CA PHE A 98 51.29 -41.79 -35.25
C PHE A 98 51.11 -42.46 -36.63
N GLY A 99 50.84 -43.77 -36.63
CA GLY A 99 50.75 -44.53 -37.88
C GLY A 99 50.43 -46.00 -37.64
N ALA A 100 49.22 -46.29 -37.15
CA ALA A 100 48.50 -47.56 -37.35
C ALA A 100 47.15 -47.46 -36.62
N ALA A 101 46.07 -47.81 -37.32
CA ALA A 101 44.73 -47.84 -36.77
C ALA A 101 44.68 -48.59 -35.42
N GLY A 102 44.15 -47.94 -34.38
CA GLY A 102 43.83 -48.57 -33.10
C GLY A 102 44.75 -48.30 -31.91
N LYS A 103 45.85 -47.53 -32.05
CA LYS A 103 46.69 -47.19 -30.89
C LYS A 103 46.08 -46.02 -30.09
N VAL A 104 45.45 -46.37 -28.95
CA VAL A 104 44.98 -45.40 -27.94
C VAL A 104 46.20 -44.63 -27.39
N VAL A 105 46.19 -43.31 -27.52
CA VAL A 105 47.17 -42.43 -26.87
C VAL A 105 47.01 -42.60 -25.36
N ARG A 106 48.00 -43.23 -24.73
CA ARG A 106 48.04 -43.45 -23.28
C ARG A 106 48.87 -42.35 -22.64
N LEU A 107 48.26 -41.61 -21.72
CA LEU A 107 48.98 -40.67 -20.87
C LEU A 107 49.96 -41.43 -19.96
N SER A 108 51.18 -40.93 -19.82
CA SER A 108 52.12 -41.44 -18.82
C SER A 108 51.57 -41.23 -17.41
N ALA A 109 52.00 -42.06 -16.46
CA ALA A 109 51.56 -41.95 -15.06
C ALA A 109 51.89 -40.56 -14.47
N GLU A 110 53.06 -40.01 -14.81
CA GLU A 110 53.45 -38.66 -14.40
C GLU A 110 52.51 -37.58 -14.94
N ARG A 111 52.10 -37.71 -16.21
CA ARG A 111 51.16 -36.76 -16.82
C ARG A 111 49.77 -36.84 -16.21
N LYS A 112 49.30 -38.05 -15.90
CA LYS A 112 48.05 -38.25 -15.14
C LYS A 112 48.12 -37.60 -13.76
N CYS A 113 49.22 -37.76 -13.05
CA CYS A 113 49.44 -37.12 -11.75
C CYS A 113 49.50 -35.59 -11.86
N HIS A 114 50.10 -35.05 -12.92
CA HIS A 114 50.13 -33.61 -13.17
C HIS A 114 48.72 -33.05 -13.40
N ILE A 115 47.93 -33.69 -14.26
CA ILE A 115 46.53 -33.30 -14.51
C ILE A 115 45.71 -33.39 -13.23
N ALA A 116 45.87 -34.46 -12.45
CA ALA A 116 45.18 -34.62 -11.18
C ALA A 116 45.52 -33.51 -10.17
N LYS A 117 46.79 -33.09 -10.08
CA LYS A 117 47.22 -31.97 -9.22
C LYS A 117 46.62 -30.64 -9.68
N GLU A 118 46.62 -30.38 -10.98
CA GLU A 118 46.06 -29.15 -11.56
C GLU A 118 44.54 -29.08 -11.34
N GLU A 119 43.82 -30.17 -11.62
CA GLU A 119 42.38 -30.28 -11.34
C GLU A 119 42.07 -30.12 -9.85
N GLN A 120 42.88 -30.72 -8.97
CA GLN A 120 42.70 -30.56 -7.53
C GLN A 120 42.84 -29.11 -7.09
N LEU A 121 43.80 -28.36 -7.65
CA LEU A 121 43.96 -26.93 -7.36
C LEU A 121 42.78 -26.12 -7.89
N GLU A 122 42.29 -26.41 -9.08
CA GLU A 122 41.11 -25.73 -9.64
C GLU A 122 39.84 -26.03 -8.84
N PHE A 123 39.63 -27.27 -8.39
CA PHE A 123 38.54 -27.59 -7.48
C PHE A 123 38.63 -26.82 -6.16
N ARG A 124 39.84 -26.67 -5.60
CA ARG A 124 40.03 -25.85 -4.40
C ARG A 124 39.66 -24.39 -4.64
N LYS A 125 40.06 -23.80 -5.76
CA LYS A 125 39.69 -22.42 -6.13
C LYS A 125 38.18 -22.27 -6.32
N GLN A 126 37.55 -23.18 -7.05
CA GLN A 126 36.09 -23.17 -7.26
C GLN A 126 35.34 -23.31 -5.94
N PHE A 127 35.80 -24.20 -5.04
CA PHE A 127 35.21 -24.38 -3.73
C PHE A 127 35.35 -23.12 -2.87
N SER A 128 36.52 -22.45 -2.88
CA SER A 128 36.70 -21.15 -2.19
C SER A 128 35.74 -20.09 -2.74
N CYS A 129 35.67 -19.95 -4.07
CA CYS A 129 34.78 -18.99 -4.70
C CYS A 129 33.30 -19.26 -4.40
N LEU A 130 32.87 -20.52 -4.43
CA LEU A 130 31.51 -20.91 -4.06
C LEU A 130 31.21 -20.61 -2.60
N ARG A 131 32.18 -20.84 -1.71
CA ARG A 131 32.07 -20.55 -0.29
C ARG A 131 31.96 -19.04 -0.03
N GLU A 132 32.80 -18.22 -0.66
CA GLU A 132 32.72 -16.76 -0.54
C GLU A 132 31.37 -16.23 -1.03
N LYS A 133 30.87 -16.77 -2.16
CA LYS A 133 29.54 -16.41 -2.68
C LYS A 133 28.41 -16.83 -1.74
N SER A 134 28.50 -18.00 -1.13
CA SER A 134 27.48 -18.46 -0.19
C SER A 134 27.50 -17.66 1.10
N GLU A 135 28.69 -17.36 1.64
CA GLU A 135 28.85 -16.50 2.82
C GLU A 135 28.31 -15.09 2.55
N ALA A 136 28.63 -14.48 1.41
CA ALA A 136 28.09 -13.18 1.01
C ALA A 136 26.55 -13.18 0.89
N LEU A 137 25.98 -14.25 0.32
CA LEU A 137 24.51 -14.40 0.22
C LEU A 137 23.87 -14.59 1.61
N ILE A 138 24.52 -15.33 2.50
CA ILE A 138 24.06 -15.48 3.89
C ILE A 138 24.08 -14.12 4.60
N ASP A 139 25.14 -13.34 4.45
CA ASP A 139 25.25 -12.02 5.06
C ASP A 139 24.19 -11.05 4.51
N GLU A 140 23.95 -11.06 3.20
CA GLU A 140 22.91 -10.25 2.56
C GLU A 140 21.51 -10.62 3.06
N THR A 141 21.21 -11.91 3.09
CA THR A 141 19.91 -12.40 3.56
C THR A 141 19.70 -12.12 5.05
N GLN A 142 20.73 -12.29 5.89
CA GLN A 142 20.68 -11.90 7.30
C GLN A 142 20.47 -10.39 7.48
N ALA A 143 21.16 -9.55 6.71
CA ALA A 143 20.98 -8.10 6.76
C ALA A 143 19.57 -7.70 6.35
N SER A 144 19.02 -8.33 5.31
CA SER A 144 17.64 -8.13 4.87
C SER A 144 16.63 -8.55 5.95
N LEU A 145 16.84 -9.71 6.57
CA LEU A 145 15.98 -10.22 7.64
C LEU A 145 15.99 -9.28 8.85
N LYS A 146 17.16 -8.77 9.27
CA LYS A 146 17.28 -7.77 10.34
C LYS A 146 16.51 -6.49 10.02
N ARG A 147 16.62 -5.97 8.79
CA ARG A 147 15.86 -4.78 8.35
C ARG A 147 14.35 -5.02 8.39
N LEU A 148 13.89 -6.16 7.89
CA LEU A 148 12.48 -6.54 7.91
C LEU A 148 11.95 -6.70 9.33
N HIS A 149 12.76 -7.25 10.25
CA HIS A 149 12.37 -7.40 11.64
C HIS A 149 12.18 -6.05 12.33
N LEU A 150 13.11 -5.10 12.15
CA LEU A 150 12.99 -3.74 12.67
C LEU A 150 11.75 -3.02 12.13
N LEU A 151 11.45 -3.20 10.84
CA LEU A 151 10.28 -2.62 10.19
C LEU A 151 8.97 -3.24 10.72
N HIS A 152 8.94 -4.56 10.87
CA HIS A 152 7.81 -5.27 11.47
C HIS A 152 7.54 -4.79 12.90
N ASP A 153 8.59 -4.66 13.71
CA ASP A 153 8.45 -4.18 15.10
C ASP A 153 7.92 -2.75 15.16
N ASP A 154 8.37 -1.87 14.26
CA ASP A 154 7.85 -0.51 14.20
C ASP A 154 6.38 -0.46 13.77
N ILE A 155 6.00 -1.20 12.73
CA ILE A 155 4.61 -1.34 12.31
C ILE A 155 3.75 -1.92 13.45
N SER A 156 4.24 -2.93 14.16
CA SER A 156 3.53 -3.55 15.28
C SER A 156 3.30 -2.55 16.41
N ARG A 157 4.31 -1.72 16.75
CA ARG A 157 4.16 -0.64 17.74
C ARG A 157 3.14 0.40 17.28
N GLN A 158 3.22 0.83 16.02
CA GLN A 158 2.28 1.80 15.45
C GLN A 158 0.85 1.27 15.43
N ARG A 159 0.65 0.01 15.04
CA ARG A 159 -0.65 -0.66 15.05
C ARG A 159 -1.21 -0.75 16.47
N LYS A 160 -0.42 -1.18 17.45
CA LYS A 160 -0.85 -1.20 18.86
C LYS A 160 -1.24 0.19 19.38
N ALA A 161 -0.52 1.24 19.00
CA ALA A 161 -0.85 2.61 19.38
C ALA A 161 -2.13 3.12 18.69
N PHE A 162 -2.30 2.79 17.41
CA PHE A 162 -3.51 3.10 16.64
C PHE A 162 -4.74 2.39 17.23
N ASP A 163 -4.63 1.10 17.51
CA ASP A 163 -5.73 0.30 18.04
C ASP A 163 -6.20 0.83 19.41
N LYS A 164 -5.26 1.16 20.30
CA LYS A 164 -5.56 1.73 21.61
C LYS A 164 -6.25 3.09 21.55
N ASN A 165 -5.83 3.95 20.62
CA ASN A 165 -6.22 5.37 20.63
C ASN A 165 -7.35 5.70 19.66
N VAL A 166 -7.55 4.88 18.62
CA VAL A 166 -8.49 5.16 17.53
C VAL A 166 -9.53 4.07 17.43
N THR A 167 -9.12 2.80 17.30
CA THR A 167 -10.05 1.68 17.05
C THR A 167 -11.08 1.52 18.19
N VAL A 168 -10.64 1.63 19.45
CA VAL A 168 -11.53 1.57 20.64
C VAL A 168 -12.64 2.63 20.61
N LEU A 169 -12.39 3.80 20.00
CA LEU A 169 -13.36 4.90 19.93
C LEU A 169 -14.34 4.80 18.76
N VAL A 170 -14.05 3.95 17.76
CA VAL A 170 -14.88 3.78 16.55
C VAL A 170 -16.07 2.86 16.82
N ASP A 171 -15.91 1.90 17.74
CA ASP A 171 -16.93 0.90 18.07
C ASP A 171 -18.14 1.51 18.80
N ASP A 172 -17.96 2.64 19.51
CA ASP A 172 -19.04 3.39 20.15
C ASP A 172 -19.59 4.50 19.23
N PHE A 173 -20.87 4.38 18.86
CA PHE A 173 -21.56 5.33 17.98
C PHE A 173 -21.52 6.78 18.53
N ALA A 174 -21.59 6.96 19.85
CA ALA A 174 -21.55 8.28 20.49
C ALA A 174 -20.16 8.93 20.43
N GLN A 175 -19.10 8.13 20.31
CA GLN A 175 -17.70 8.58 20.36
C GLN A 175 -17.03 8.70 18.99
N ARG A 176 -17.73 8.38 17.89
CA ARG A 176 -17.19 8.46 16.52
C ARG A 176 -16.60 9.83 16.17
N GLN A 177 -17.18 10.92 16.67
CA GLN A 177 -16.62 12.26 16.43
C GLN A 177 -15.28 12.46 17.14
N MET A 178 -15.09 11.85 18.33
CA MET A 178 -13.79 11.81 19.01
C MET A 178 -12.81 10.89 18.30
N ALA A 179 -13.27 9.76 17.75
CA ALA A 179 -12.44 8.84 16.95
C ALA A 179 -11.85 9.54 15.72
N VAL A 180 -12.63 10.37 15.02
CA VAL A 180 -12.15 11.17 13.88
C VAL A 180 -11.05 12.15 14.33
N ARG A 181 -11.22 12.82 15.47
CA ARG A 181 -10.18 13.73 16.02
C ARG A 181 -8.92 12.97 16.43
N ALA A 182 -9.06 11.82 17.09
CA ALA A 182 -7.94 10.95 17.47
C ALA A 182 -7.19 10.40 16.25
N PHE A 183 -7.91 10.03 15.20
CA PHE A 183 -7.34 9.58 13.92
C PHE A 183 -6.49 10.67 13.27
N VAL A 184 -7.03 11.90 13.16
CA VAL A 184 -6.30 13.04 12.58
C VAL A 184 -5.07 13.37 13.41
N TRP A 185 -5.19 13.39 14.74
CA TRP A 185 -4.08 13.65 15.64
C TRP A 185 -2.98 12.59 15.53
N PHE A 186 -3.34 11.30 15.49
CA PHE A 186 -2.37 10.20 15.32
C PHE A 186 -1.57 10.38 14.03
N HIS A 187 -2.24 10.69 12.92
CA HIS A 187 -1.57 10.89 11.63
C HIS A 187 -0.69 12.14 11.62
N GLN A 188 -1.09 13.23 12.28
CA GLN A 188 -0.24 14.41 12.43
C GLN A 188 1.03 14.09 13.22
N CYS A 189 0.92 13.36 14.32
CA CYS A 189 2.07 12.91 15.11
C CYS A 189 2.97 11.95 14.32
N TYR A 190 2.37 11.05 13.53
CA TYR A 190 3.11 10.15 12.63
C TYR A 190 3.90 10.93 11.58
N MET A 191 3.27 11.88 10.90
CA MET A 191 3.92 12.71 9.89
C MET A 191 5.08 13.52 10.49
N LYS A 192 4.89 14.14 11.66
CA LYS A 192 5.97 14.86 12.36
C LYS A 192 7.17 13.94 12.68
N ARG A 193 6.92 12.69 13.09
CA ARG A 193 8.00 11.72 13.32
C ARG A 193 8.74 11.36 12.03
N MET A 194 8.01 11.26 10.91
CA MET A 194 8.62 11.03 9.60
C MET A 194 9.48 12.20 9.16
N ASP A 195 9.03 13.44 9.35
CA ASP A 195 9.83 14.64 9.05
C ASP A 195 11.12 14.69 9.87
N ILE A 196 11.06 14.37 11.17
CA ILE A 196 12.24 14.30 12.04
C ILE A 196 13.21 13.20 11.55
N CYS A 197 12.69 12.02 11.19
CA CYS A 197 13.51 10.93 10.65
C CYS A 197 14.21 11.35 9.36
N LEU A 198 13.49 12.00 8.45
CA LEU A 198 14.00 12.52 7.18
C LEU A 198 15.11 13.56 7.42
N HIS A 199 14.90 14.45 8.39
CA HIS A 199 15.88 15.45 8.78
C HIS A 199 17.16 14.80 9.31
N ASN A 200 17.04 13.82 10.22
CA ASN A 200 18.18 13.08 10.77
C ASN A 200 18.96 12.34 9.67
N MET A 201 18.27 11.62 8.78
CA MET A 201 18.92 10.98 7.63
C MET A 201 19.64 11.98 6.73
N THR A 202 19.08 13.17 6.56
CA THR A 202 19.72 14.24 5.76
C THR A 202 20.99 14.74 6.44
N LEU A 203 20.99 14.90 7.77
CA LEU A 203 22.19 15.29 8.55
C LEU A 203 23.27 14.21 8.49
N GLU A 204 22.90 12.94 8.68
CA GLU A 204 23.83 11.81 8.56
C GLU A 204 24.43 11.75 7.16
N ASN A 205 23.61 11.90 6.11
CA ASN A 205 24.09 11.88 4.74
C ASN A 205 25.07 13.05 4.46
N ARG A 206 24.78 14.25 4.97
CA ARG A 206 25.73 15.38 4.91
C ARG A 206 27.05 15.05 5.62
N SER A 207 26.99 14.40 6.80
CA SER A 207 28.19 13.98 7.54
C SER A 207 29.02 12.92 6.80
N LEU A 208 28.37 11.98 6.12
CA LEU A 208 29.04 10.97 5.29
C LEU A 208 29.67 11.59 4.04
N ILE A 209 29.03 12.59 3.44
CA ILE A 209 29.59 13.37 2.33
C ILE A 209 30.84 14.13 2.78
N GLU A 210 30.80 14.78 3.94
CA GLU A 210 31.95 15.44 4.57
C GLU A 210 33.09 14.45 4.83
N LEU A 211 32.79 13.29 5.43
CA LEU A 211 33.77 12.22 5.68
C LEU A 211 34.38 11.71 4.39
N ARG A 212 33.57 11.47 3.36
CA ARG A 212 34.04 11.07 2.03
C ARG A 212 34.99 12.10 1.43
N LYS A 213 34.67 13.40 1.53
CA LYS A 213 35.56 14.47 1.05
C LYS A 213 36.90 14.46 1.80
N LYS A 214 36.89 14.24 3.12
CA LYS A 214 38.12 14.12 3.93
C LYS A 214 38.96 12.92 3.51
N LEU A 215 38.34 11.74 3.34
CA LEU A 215 39.02 10.53 2.87
C LEU A 215 39.59 10.72 1.46
N LEU A 216 38.86 11.37 0.55
CA LEU A 216 39.34 11.64 -0.80
C LEU A 216 40.59 12.54 -0.78
N ARG A 217 40.61 13.59 0.04
CA ARG A 217 41.80 14.44 0.24
C ARG A 217 43.00 13.68 0.82
N LEU A 218 42.77 12.66 1.65
CA LEU A 218 43.84 11.80 2.16
C LEU A 218 44.38 10.86 1.07
N VAL A 219 43.54 10.44 0.12
CA VAL A 219 43.94 9.66 -1.06
C VAL A 219 44.66 10.52 -2.10
N ASP A 220 44.27 11.79 -2.26
CA ASP A 220 44.90 12.76 -3.16
C ASP A 220 46.20 13.37 -2.59
N GLY A 221 46.53 13.09 -1.32
CA GLY A 221 47.79 13.52 -0.69
C GLY A 221 48.99 12.69 -1.18
N PRO A 222 50.22 13.25 -1.22
CA PRO A 222 51.42 12.57 -1.72
C PRO A 222 51.95 11.44 -0.82
N SER A 223 51.14 10.94 0.12
CA SER A 223 51.53 9.93 1.09
C SER A 223 50.75 8.65 0.83
N GLN A 224 51.42 7.71 0.17
CA GLN A 224 50.95 6.38 -0.25
C GLN A 224 50.28 6.33 -1.63
N MET A 225 51.09 6.50 -2.68
CA MET A 225 50.96 5.60 -3.82
C MET A 225 51.25 4.17 -3.37
N ASN A 226 50.30 3.55 -2.70
CA ASN A 226 50.18 2.09 -2.73
C ASN A 226 49.89 1.77 -4.19
N THR A 227 50.84 1.12 -4.84
CA THR A 227 50.77 0.76 -6.24
C THR A 227 49.47 -0.02 -6.44
N LEU A 228 48.49 0.57 -7.13
CA LEU A 228 47.21 -0.10 -7.43
C LEU A 228 47.56 -1.42 -8.09
N THR A 229 47.34 -2.51 -7.38
CA THR A 229 47.65 -3.82 -7.92
C THR A 229 46.59 -4.17 -8.96
N ALA A 230 46.92 -5.06 -9.89
CA ALA A 230 45.93 -5.57 -10.86
C ALA A 230 44.70 -6.17 -10.16
N ILE A 231 44.87 -6.65 -8.93
CA ILE A 231 43.80 -7.13 -8.05
C ILE A 231 42.86 -5.99 -7.67
N ASP A 232 43.39 -4.85 -7.21
CA ASP A 232 42.58 -3.67 -6.84
C ASP A 232 41.74 -3.14 -8.02
N VAL A 233 42.33 -3.12 -9.22
CA VAL A 233 41.61 -2.72 -10.46
C VAL A 233 40.50 -3.71 -10.78
N SER A 234 40.77 -5.01 -10.65
CA SER A 234 39.77 -6.05 -10.90
C SER A 234 38.64 -6.01 -9.87
N GLU A 235 38.95 -5.74 -8.61
CA GLU A 235 37.98 -5.59 -7.53
C GLU A 235 37.11 -4.35 -7.74
N MET A 236 37.70 -3.21 -8.12
CA MET A 236 36.94 -2.01 -8.50
C MET A 236 35.99 -2.28 -9.65
N LYS A 237 36.43 -3.03 -10.66
CA LYS A 237 35.59 -3.40 -11.82
C LYS A 237 34.40 -4.27 -11.40
N ILE A 238 34.62 -5.23 -10.51
CA ILE A 238 33.54 -6.07 -9.95
C ILE A 238 32.57 -5.20 -9.15
N ARG A 239 33.07 -4.39 -8.21
CA ARG A 239 32.24 -3.49 -7.38
C ARG A 239 31.42 -2.53 -8.24
N TRP A 240 32.01 -1.98 -9.30
CA TRP A 240 31.30 -1.11 -10.23
C TRP A 240 30.21 -1.86 -11.02
N GLN A 241 30.49 -3.07 -11.49
CA GLN A 241 29.49 -3.89 -12.18
C GLN A 241 28.33 -4.27 -11.25
N THR A 242 28.62 -4.64 -10.00
CA THR A 242 27.61 -4.91 -8.97
C THR A 242 26.76 -3.67 -8.68
N ALA A 243 27.40 -2.52 -8.48
CA ALA A 243 26.70 -1.25 -8.25
C ALA A 243 25.83 -0.85 -9.46
N LEU A 244 26.28 -1.10 -10.69
CA LEU A 244 25.53 -0.82 -11.90
C LEU A 244 24.31 -1.74 -12.06
N GLN A 245 24.45 -3.04 -11.74
CA GLN A 245 23.32 -3.96 -11.74
C GLN A 245 22.28 -3.57 -10.70
N GLU A 246 22.72 -3.19 -9.50
CA GLU A 246 21.84 -2.74 -8.44
C GLU A 246 21.13 -1.43 -8.79
N PHE A 247 21.85 -0.49 -9.42
CA PHE A 247 21.26 0.73 -9.96
C PHE A 247 20.17 0.42 -11.00
N LYS A 248 20.42 -0.50 -11.94
CA LYS A 248 19.41 -0.93 -12.94
C LYS A 248 18.19 -1.56 -12.28
N ARG A 249 18.39 -2.40 -11.26
CA ARG A 249 17.32 -3.03 -10.49
C ARG A 249 16.45 -1.98 -9.80
N LEU A 250 17.05 -1.04 -9.08
CA LEU A 250 16.36 0.06 -8.40
C LEU A 250 15.66 0.99 -9.39
N HIS A 251 16.28 1.29 -10.53
CA HIS A 251 15.68 2.10 -11.58
C HIS A 251 14.40 1.45 -12.13
N PHE A 252 14.42 0.14 -12.39
CA PHE A 252 13.22 -0.59 -12.83
C PHE A 252 12.11 -0.60 -11.77
N GLN A 253 12.46 -0.77 -10.49
CA GLN A 253 11.49 -0.64 -9.39
C GLN A 253 10.89 0.76 -9.32
N CYS A 254 11.68 1.81 -9.57
CA CYS A 254 11.19 3.19 -9.62
C CYS A 254 10.21 3.42 -10.78
N ILE A 255 10.48 2.86 -11.96
CA ILE A 255 9.54 2.90 -13.10
C ILE A 255 8.22 2.18 -12.76
N GLN A 256 8.28 1.01 -12.14
CA GLN A 256 7.08 0.29 -11.70
C GLN A 256 6.28 1.09 -10.67
N ALA A 257 6.95 1.63 -9.65
CA ALA A 257 6.32 2.47 -8.64
C ALA A 257 5.66 3.72 -9.26
N LYS A 258 6.33 4.37 -10.21
CA LYS A 258 5.77 5.51 -10.95
C LYS A 258 4.52 5.14 -11.74
N SER A 259 4.51 3.97 -12.39
CA SER A 259 3.32 3.46 -13.10
C SER A 259 2.14 3.23 -12.16
N ILE A 260 2.38 2.61 -11.00
CA ILE A 260 1.35 2.40 -9.97
C ILE A 260 0.84 3.74 -9.45
N PHE A 261 1.74 4.66 -9.12
CA PHE A 261 1.40 6.00 -8.65
C PHE A 261 0.50 6.72 -9.66
N CYS A 262 0.87 6.75 -10.95
CA CYS A 262 0.04 7.37 -11.99
C CYS A 262 -1.35 6.73 -12.11
N LYS A 263 -1.47 5.40 -11.96
CA LYS A 263 -2.77 4.71 -11.95
C LYS A 263 -3.61 5.12 -10.74
N CYS A 264 -2.99 5.17 -9.56
CA CYS A 264 -3.66 5.59 -8.32
C CYS A 264 -4.14 7.04 -8.41
N THR A 265 -3.31 7.97 -8.91
CA THR A 265 -3.69 9.37 -9.11
C THR A 265 -4.89 9.50 -10.03
N ARG A 266 -4.89 8.84 -11.20
CA ARG A 266 -6.04 8.87 -12.12
C ARG A 266 -7.32 8.33 -11.49
N LYS A 267 -7.21 7.26 -10.68
CA LYS A 267 -8.37 6.71 -9.97
C LYS A 267 -8.88 7.69 -8.91
N LEU A 268 -7.99 8.33 -8.16
CA LEU A 268 -8.33 9.36 -7.17
C LEU A 268 -9.05 10.54 -7.83
N ASP A 269 -8.53 11.05 -8.94
CA ASP A 269 -9.13 12.17 -9.68
C ASP A 269 -10.55 11.81 -10.16
N MET A 270 -10.73 10.59 -10.68
CA MET A 270 -12.04 10.10 -11.09
C MET A 270 -13.04 10.04 -9.92
N GLU A 271 -12.62 9.53 -8.77
CA GLU A 271 -13.48 9.47 -7.58
C GLU A 271 -13.77 10.86 -7.01
N MET A 272 -12.81 11.80 -7.06
CA MET A 272 -13.05 13.20 -6.71
C MET A 272 -14.09 13.85 -7.63
N CYS A 273 -14.03 13.62 -8.93
CA CYS A 273 -15.04 14.10 -9.88
C CYS A 273 -16.43 13.49 -9.64
N LYS A 274 -16.51 12.21 -9.25
CA LYS A 274 -17.78 11.58 -8.85
C LYS A 274 -18.32 12.20 -7.57
N LEU A 275 -17.47 12.36 -6.55
CA LEU A 275 -17.85 12.95 -5.28
C LEU A 275 -18.38 14.39 -5.47
N LYS A 276 -17.69 15.20 -6.27
CA LYS A 276 -18.13 16.57 -6.59
C LYS A 276 -19.53 16.56 -7.22
N ARG A 277 -19.79 15.70 -8.20
CA ARG A 277 -21.14 15.57 -8.81
C ARG A 277 -22.21 15.19 -7.79
N VAL A 278 -21.90 14.28 -6.86
CA VAL A 278 -22.85 13.89 -5.80
C VAL A 278 -23.09 15.04 -4.82
N VAL A 279 -22.06 15.79 -4.44
CA VAL A 279 -22.18 16.97 -3.57
C VAL A 279 -23.03 18.05 -4.24
N ASP A 280 -22.77 18.36 -5.51
CA ASP A 280 -23.54 19.34 -6.27
C ASP A 280 -25.01 18.93 -6.39
N ALA A 281 -25.29 17.64 -6.69
CA ALA A 281 -26.65 17.11 -6.72
C ALA A 281 -27.33 17.15 -5.34
N SER A 282 -26.59 16.86 -4.26
CA SER A 282 -27.11 16.96 -2.89
C SER A 282 -27.44 18.40 -2.51
N ALA A 283 -26.64 19.38 -2.95
CA ALA A 283 -26.90 20.79 -2.73
C ALA A 283 -28.18 21.23 -3.46
N GLU A 284 -28.35 20.81 -4.72
CA GLU A 284 -29.57 21.08 -5.48
C GLU A 284 -30.82 20.49 -4.79
N VAL A 285 -30.74 19.24 -4.32
CA VAL A 285 -31.84 18.60 -3.58
C VAL A 285 -32.14 19.35 -2.29
N SER A 286 -31.12 19.74 -1.53
CA SER A 286 -31.27 20.53 -0.31
C SER A 286 -31.99 21.86 -0.57
N ASP A 287 -31.60 22.57 -1.63
CA ASP A 287 -32.26 23.81 -2.05
C ASP A 287 -33.72 23.58 -2.44
N ARG A 288 -34.03 22.49 -3.16
CA ARG A 288 -35.40 22.13 -3.51
C ARG A 288 -36.23 21.82 -2.27
N VAL A 289 -35.68 21.10 -1.29
CA VAL A 289 -36.34 20.82 -0.01
C VAL A 289 -36.60 22.12 0.75
N ASN A 290 -35.59 22.99 0.87
CA ASN A 290 -35.74 24.28 1.55
C ASN A 290 -36.82 25.17 0.90
N ARG A 291 -36.91 25.18 -0.44
CA ARG A 291 -38.00 25.88 -1.15
C ARG A 291 -39.36 25.29 -0.80
N ARG A 292 -39.48 23.96 -0.77
CA ARG A 292 -40.74 23.27 -0.41
C ARG A 292 -41.17 23.55 1.03
N VAL A 293 -40.22 23.52 1.98
CA VAL A 293 -40.48 23.87 3.38
C VAL A 293 -41.02 25.30 3.47
N ARG A 294 -40.33 26.28 2.88
CA ARG A 294 -40.80 27.68 2.88
C ARG A 294 -42.19 27.86 2.27
N THR A 295 -42.52 27.12 1.20
CA THR A 295 -43.87 27.17 0.63
C THR A 295 -44.90 26.50 1.53
N SER A 296 -44.53 25.42 2.21
CA SER A 296 -45.39 24.73 3.17
C SER A 296 -45.70 25.62 4.38
N ASP A 297 -44.69 26.33 4.90
CA ASP A 297 -44.85 27.26 6.02
C ASP A 297 -45.80 28.40 5.64
N LYS A 298 -45.66 28.97 4.43
CA LYS A 298 -46.56 30.00 3.90
C LYS A 298 -48.01 29.50 3.74
N LEU A 299 -48.18 28.26 3.29
CA LEU A 299 -49.51 27.65 3.18
C LEU A 299 -50.12 27.41 4.55
N SER A 300 -49.33 26.93 5.51
CA SER A 300 -49.78 26.70 6.89
C SER A 300 -50.24 28.01 7.53
N ALA A 301 -49.45 29.08 7.42
CA ALA A 301 -49.85 30.39 7.92
C ALA A 301 -51.18 30.89 7.31
N ARG A 302 -51.38 30.71 5.99
CA ARG A 302 -52.65 31.08 5.34
C ARG A 302 -53.84 30.21 5.77
N MET A 303 -53.60 28.93 6.09
CA MET A 303 -54.64 28.08 6.64
C MET A 303 -55.03 28.51 8.05
N ASP A 304 -54.05 28.93 8.86
CA ASP A 304 -54.29 29.47 10.19
C ASP A 304 -55.13 30.77 10.11
N ASP A 305 -54.74 31.71 9.23
CA ASP A 305 -55.50 32.93 8.96
C ASP A 305 -56.95 32.61 8.55
N TYR A 306 -57.13 31.65 7.63
CA TYR A 306 -58.46 31.23 7.17
C TYR A 306 -59.29 30.58 8.29
N GLN A 307 -58.68 29.79 9.17
CA GLN A 307 -59.38 29.23 10.33
C GLN A 307 -59.84 30.31 11.29
N ASP A 308 -59.03 31.36 11.51
CA ASP A 308 -59.42 32.47 12.36
C ASP A 308 -60.54 33.32 11.72
N ASP A 309 -60.48 33.57 10.42
CA ASP A 309 -61.58 34.21 9.68
C ASP A 309 -62.89 33.40 9.77
N MET A 310 -62.81 32.07 9.58
CA MET A 310 -63.97 31.19 9.74
C MET A 310 -64.57 31.27 11.15
N ARG A 311 -63.75 31.31 12.19
CA ARG A 311 -64.22 31.47 13.58
C ARG A 311 -64.91 32.82 13.79
N LEU A 312 -64.38 33.89 13.20
CA LEU A 312 -65.00 35.23 13.25
C LEU A 312 -66.35 35.24 12.53
N ASP A 313 -66.44 34.64 11.35
CA ASP A 313 -67.68 34.53 10.59
C ASP A 313 -68.73 33.71 11.34
N GLU A 314 -68.34 32.58 11.95
CA GLU A 314 -69.23 31.80 12.81
C GLU A 314 -69.77 32.62 13.99
N LEU A 315 -68.90 33.41 14.64
CA LEU A 315 -69.32 34.30 15.73
C LEU A 315 -70.31 35.36 15.24
N GLN A 316 -70.07 35.95 14.06
CA GLN A 316 -70.99 36.92 13.46
C GLN A 316 -72.34 36.28 13.12
N ILE A 317 -72.34 35.10 12.50
CA ILE A 317 -73.55 34.34 12.19
C ILE A 317 -74.33 34.04 13.48
N ARG A 318 -73.67 33.58 14.54
CA ARG A 318 -74.31 33.34 15.85
C ARG A 318 -74.91 34.63 16.42
N ARG A 319 -74.18 35.75 16.39
CA ARG A 319 -74.69 37.06 16.85
C ARG A 319 -75.92 37.50 16.04
N LEU A 320 -75.90 37.37 14.73
CA LEU A 320 -77.03 37.74 13.86
C LEU A 320 -78.25 36.84 14.14
N LYS A 321 -78.05 35.52 14.27
CA LYS A 321 -79.12 34.59 14.67
C LYS A 321 -79.73 34.97 16.02
N ASN A 322 -78.91 35.29 17.01
CA ASN A 322 -79.39 35.74 18.32
C ASN A 322 -80.17 37.05 18.22
N ARG A 323 -79.68 38.02 17.44
CA ARG A 323 -80.40 39.28 17.19
C ARG A 323 -81.73 39.04 16.50
N MET A 324 -81.78 38.17 15.49
CA MET A 324 -83.03 37.79 14.83
C MET A 324 -84.00 37.09 15.79
N ALA A 325 -83.52 36.21 16.66
CA ALA A 325 -84.34 35.54 17.67
C ALA A 325 -84.92 36.52 18.70
N CYS A 326 -84.16 37.56 19.07
CA CYS A 326 -84.63 38.63 19.97
C CYS A 326 -85.38 39.76 19.25
N PHE A 327 -85.44 39.75 17.92
CA PHE A 327 -86.10 40.79 17.13
C PHE A 327 -87.59 40.47 17.03
N ASN A 328 -88.35 40.96 18.00
CA ASN A 328 -89.80 41.03 17.88
C ASN A 328 -90.16 42.25 17.04
N VAL A 329 -90.91 42.04 15.97
CA VAL A 329 -91.48 43.13 15.16
C VAL A 329 -92.38 43.96 16.08
N PRO A 330 -92.04 45.25 16.33
CA PRO A 330 -92.89 46.10 17.15
C PRO A 330 -94.28 46.16 16.55
N LYS A 331 -95.32 46.17 17.38
CA LYS A 331 -96.69 46.40 16.91
C LYS A 331 -96.74 47.78 16.26
N LEU A 332 -97.60 47.96 15.25
CA LEU A 332 -97.68 49.19 14.46
C LEU A 332 -97.84 50.44 15.35
N ASP A 333 -98.59 50.31 16.45
CA ASP A 333 -98.81 51.39 17.41
C ASP A 333 -97.52 51.81 18.13
N ASP A 334 -96.71 50.85 18.57
CA ASP A 334 -95.40 51.11 19.23
C ASP A 334 -94.42 51.78 18.26
N LEU A 335 -94.46 51.39 16.97
CA LEU A 335 -93.65 52.02 15.93
C LEU A 335 -94.04 53.48 15.72
N ILE A 336 -95.34 53.79 15.67
CA ILE A 336 -95.84 55.17 15.50
C ILE A 336 -95.42 56.03 16.70
N VAL A 337 -95.50 55.51 17.92
CA VAL A 337 -95.04 56.22 19.13
C VAL A 337 -93.54 56.49 19.07
N SER A 338 -92.74 55.47 18.77
CA SER A 338 -91.28 55.60 18.67
C SER A 338 -90.86 56.58 17.56
N MET A 339 -91.53 56.57 16.40
CA MET A 339 -91.25 57.54 15.32
C MET A 339 -91.54 58.98 15.75
N LYS A 340 -92.63 59.22 16.49
CA LYS A 340 -92.95 60.55 17.02
C LYS A 340 -91.92 61.01 18.05
N GLU A 341 -91.49 60.12 18.94
CA GLU A 341 -90.43 60.41 19.92
C GLU A 341 -89.10 60.71 19.22
N ASN A 342 -88.73 59.93 18.21
CA ASN A 342 -87.50 60.13 17.46
C ASN A 342 -87.54 61.46 16.68
N GLN A 343 -88.69 61.83 16.11
CA GLN A 343 -88.88 63.14 15.50
C GLN A 343 -88.76 64.28 16.52
N LYS A 344 -89.26 64.09 17.75
CA LYS A 344 -89.09 65.05 18.86
C LYS A 344 -87.62 65.20 19.23
N VAL A 345 -86.87 64.11 19.35
CA VAL A 345 -85.43 64.12 19.62
C VAL A 345 -84.66 64.82 18.49
N HIS A 346 -84.97 64.53 17.23
CA HIS A 346 -84.35 65.22 16.09
C HIS A 346 -84.61 66.72 16.09
N ARG A 347 -85.83 67.16 16.44
CA ARG A 347 -86.15 68.59 16.61
C ARG A 347 -85.34 69.21 17.76
N GLN A 348 -85.22 68.52 18.90
CA GLN A 348 -84.39 68.99 20.01
C GLN A 348 -82.92 69.11 19.62
N LEU A 349 -82.35 68.08 18.97
CA LEU A 349 -80.98 68.08 18.47
C LEU A 349 -80.73 69.23 17.48
N ALA A 350 -81.67 69.47 16.56
CA ALA A 350 -81.57 70.59 15.61
C ALA A 350 -81.57 71.95 16.33
N THR A 351 -82.37 72.07 17.39
CA THR A 351 -82.45 73.28 18.23
C THR A 351 -81.14 73.49 19.00
N GLU A 352 -80.59 72.45 19.62
CA GLU A 352 -79.30 72.50 20.32
C GLU A 352 -78.14 72.79 19.37
N ASN A 353 -78.12 72.19 18.18
CA ASN A 353 -77.14 72.49 17.15
C ASN A 353 -77.24 73.94 16.65
N ARG A 354 -78.45 74.53 16.63
CA ARG A 354 -78.63 75.96 16.32
C ARG A 354 -78.13 76.84 17.46
N LYS A 355 -78.43 76.50 18.72
CA LYS A 355 -77.90 77.21 19.90
C LYS A 355 -76.38 77.19 19.93
N MET A 356 -75.76 76.02 19.70
CA MET A 356 -74.30 75.86 19.63
C MET A 356 -73.68 76.71 18.51
N ARG A 357 -74.29 76.74 17.32
CA ARG A 357 -73.83 77.59 16.20
C ARG A 357 -73.91 79.08 16.55
N LEU A 358 -74.99 79.52 17.17
CA LEU A 358 -75.14 80.91 17.63
C LEU A 358 -74.12 81.26 18.72
N ALA A 359 -73.91 80.38 19.70
CA ALA A 359 -72.91 80.57 20.75
C ALA A 359 -71.49 80.69 20.15
N LYS A 360 -71.11 79.80 19.23
CA LYS A 360 -69.83 79.89 18.50
C LYS A 360 -69.68 81.22 17.75
N LYS A 361 -70.73 81.66 17.04
CA LYS A 361 -70.72 82.94 16.30
C LYS A 361 -70.58 84.15 17.23
N LEU A 362 -71.33 84.18 18.33
CA LEU A 362 -71.26 85.26 19.32
C LEU A 362 -69.89 85.31 20.00
N HIS A 363 -69.33 84.16 20.36
CA HIS A 363 -68.01 84.07 20.96
C HIS A 363 -66.92 84.57 19.99
N LEU A 364 -66.97 84.17 18.72
CA LEU A 364 -66.08 84.69 17.68
C LEU A 364 -66.23 86.21 17.50
N GLN A 365 -67.45 86.75 17.55
CA GLN A 365 -67.67 88.20 17.50
C GLN A 365 -67.11 88.94 18.72
N GLN A 366 -67.25 88.38 19.92
CA GLN A 366 -66.67 88.93 21.15
C GLN A 366 -65.14 88.96 21.06
N HIS A 367 -64.51 87.85 20.65
CA HIS A 367 -63.06 87.79 20.43
C HIS A 367 -62.61 88.78 19.37
N ALA A 368 -63.32 88.90 18.24
CA ALA A 368 -62.98 89.88 17.19
C ALA A 368 -63.11 91.35 17.68
N LYS A 369 -64.06 91.65 18.57
CA LYS A 369 -64.16 92.96 19.23
C LYS A 369 -63.02 93.18 20.22
N LEU A 370 -62.65 92.16 21.00
CA LEU A 370 -61.53 92.22 21.94
C LEU A 370 -60.21 92.47 21.20
N TRP A 371 -59.97 91.75 20.11
CA TRP A 371 -58.80 91.91 19.24
C TRP A 371 -58.72 93.28 18.59
N ARG A 372 -59.85 93.86 18.16
CA ARG A 372 -59.88 95.26 17.68
C ARG A 372 -59.48 96.25 18.77
N ARG A 373 -59.98 96.10 19.99
CA ARG A 373 -59.60 96.95 21.13
C ARG A 373 -58.12 96.81 21.51
N ILE A 374 -57.55 95.61 21.41
CA ILE A 374 -56.11 95.38 21.63
C ILE A 374 -55.30 96.05 20.51
N LYS A 375 -55.74 95.93 19.26
CA LYS A 375 -55.09 96.57 18.10
C LYS A 375 -55.10 98.09 18.20
N GLU A 376 -56.23 98.69 18.62
CA GLU A 376 -56.35 100.14 18.86
C GLU A 376 -55.47 100.65 20.03
N ARG A 377 -55.15 99.79 21.01
CA ARG A 377 -54.22 100.13 22.11
C ARG A 377 -52.73 99.97 21.76
N HIS A 378 -52.42 99.34 20.62
CA HIS A 378 -51.05 99.02 20.20
C HIS A 378 -50.69 99.54 18.79
N SER A 379 -51.50 100.42 18.22
CA SER A 379 -51.11 101.22 17.06
C SER A 379 -50.56 102.58 17.55
N PRO A 380 -49.32 102.96 17.17
CA PRO A 380 -48.67 104.21 17.58
C PRO A 380 -49.34 105.46 17.02
#